data_AF-A0A4R2TV32-F1
#
_entry.id   AF-A0A4R2TV32-F1
#
_cell.length_a   1.000
_cell.length_b   1.000
_cell.length_c   1.000
_cell.angle_alpha   90.00
_cell.angle_beta   90.00
_cell.angle_gamma   90.00
#
_symmetry.space_group_name_H-M   'P 1'
#
loop_
_entity.id
_entity.type
_entity.pdbx_description
1 polymer ?
#
loop_
_entity_poly.entity_id
_entity_poly.type
_entity_poly.pdbx_seq_one_letter_code
_entity_poly.pdbx_strand_id
1 'polypeptide(L)' 'MSTNKTNGFWVWLISVVIAGIINGVVNSIAGFEYDVFSDNFNIIKLSVDLLIYVIIFVPTYYLIVYIINKSRK' A
#
# COMPACT_ATOMS: atom_id res chain seq x y z
N MET A 1 2.44 21.92 26.59
CA MET A 1 1.68 21.32 25.47
C MET A 1 2.67 20.54 24.63
N SER A 2 2.88 19.26 24.95
CA SER A 2 4.02 18.46 24.46
C SER A 2 3.75 17.98 23.04
N THR A 3 4.62 18.36 22.11
CA THR A 3 4.65 17.97 20.71
C THR A 3 5.08 16.50 20.58
N ASN A 4 4.14 15.57 20.82
CA ASN A 4 4.32 14.17 20.43
C ASN A 4 4.14 14.04 18.89
N LYS A 5 5.09 14.64 18.15
CA LYS A 5 5.26 14.54 16.69
C LYS A 5 5.92 13.21 16.29
N THR A 6 5.80 12.17 17.10
CA THR A 6 6.24 10.83 16.71
C THR A 6 5.26 10.25 15.68
N ASN A 7 5.65 10.52 14.43
CA ASN A 7 5.94 9.47 13.46
C ASN A 7 4.84 9.11 12.44
N GLY A 8 3.99 10.06 12.03
CA GLY A 8 3.09 9.87 10.88
C GLY A 8 3.83 9.38 9.61
N PHE A 9 5.08 9.82 9.42
CA PHE A 9 5.98 9.31 8.38
C PHE A 9 6.23 7.80 8.49
N TRP A 10 6.49 7.29 9.70
CA TRP A 10 6.77 5.86 9.88
C TRP A 10 5.53 5.01 9.73
N VAL A 11 4.38 5.50 10.19
CA VAL A 11 3.08 4.82 9.96
C VAL A 11 2.80 4.72 8.47
N TRP A 12 2.99 5.82 7.74
CA TRP A 12 2.85 5.84 6.29
C TRP A 12 3.83 4.88 5.61
N LEU A 13 5.11 4.92 5.97
CA LEU A 13 6.16 4.08 5.39
C LEU A 13 5.89 2.59 5.61
N ILE A 14 5.52 2.19 6.84
CA ILE A 14 5.15 0.80 7.15
C ILE A 14 3.91 0.39 6.35
N SER A 15 2.93 1.29 6.20
CA SER A 15 1.72 1.01 5.41
C SER A 15 2.05 0.80 3.92
N VAL A 16 2.95 1.60 3.36
CA VAL A 16 3.43 1.45 1.97
C VAL A 16 4.14 0.11 1.79
N VAL A 17 5.03 -0.27 2.71
CA VAL A 17 5.77 -1.54 2.64
C VAL A 17 4.80 -2.73 2.71
N ILE A 18 3.86 -2.74 3.66
CA ILE A 18 2.89 -3.82 3.81
C ILE A 18 1.96 -3.89 2.61
N ALA A 19 1.43 -2.75 2.15
CA ALA A 19 0.57 -2.70 0.96
C ALA A 19 1.32 -3.20 -0.29
N GLY A 20 2.61 -2.86 -0.43
CA GLY A 20 3.46 -3.35 -1.51
C GLY A 20 3.64 -4.86 -1.49
N ILE A 21 3.88 -5.46 -0.31
CA ILE A 21 3.98 -6.92 -0.16
C ILE A 21 2.65 -7.59 -0.54
N ILE A 22 1.53 -7.08 -0.04
CA ILE A 22 0.20 -7.63 -0.36
C ILE A 22 -0.09 -7.48 -1.85
N ASN A 23 0.22 -6.33 -2.46
CA ASN A 23 0.02 -6.11 -3.89
C ASN A 23 0.87 -7.07 -4.73
N GLY A 24 2.13 -7.31 -4.35
CA GLY A 24 3.00 -8.29 -5.02
C GLY A 24 2.42 -9.71 -4.96
N VAL A 25 1.87 -10.13 -3.81
CA VAL A 25 1.17 -11.42 -3.68
C VAL A 25 -0.08 -11.46 -4.54
N VAL A 26 -0.89 -10.40 -4.55
CA VAL A 26 -2.10 -10.31 -5.38
C VAL A 26 -1.74 -10.38 -6.86
N ASN A 27 -0.70 -9.67 -7.31
CA ASN A 27 -0.27 -9.68 -8.71
C ASN A 27 0.29 -11.05 -9.13
N SER A 28 1.01 -11.73 -8.24
CA SER A 28 1.48 -13.10 -8.48
C SER A 28 0.33 -14.11 -8.60
N ILE A 29 -0.76 -13.94 -7.83
CA ILE A 29 -1.93 -14.82 -7.91
C ILE A 29 -2.80 -14.49 -9.12
N ALA A 30 -2.99 -13.21 -9.43
CA ALA A 30 -3.88 -12.75 -10.48
C ALA A 30 -3.22 -12.72 -11.87
N GLY A 31 -1.89 -12.91 -11.97
CA GLY A 31 -1.16 -12.91 -13.24
C GLY A 31 -1.02 -11.51 -13.85
N PHE A 32 -1.08 -10.45 -13.03
CA PHE A 32 -0.83 -9.07 -13.46
C PHE A 32 0.67 -8.81 -13.54
N GLU A 33 1.36 -9.51 -14.44
CA GLU A 33 2.70 -9.13 -14.86
C GLU A 33 2.58 -8.22 -16.08
N TYR A 34 3.13 -7.02 -15.98
CA TYR A 34 3.26 -6.12 -17.12
C TYR A 34 4.65 -5.51 -17.11
N ASP A 35 5.32 -5.57 -18.27
CA ASP A 35 6.60 -4.92 -18.46
C ASP A 35 6.36 -3.44 -18.75
N VAL A 36 6.75 -2.60 -17.79
CA VAL A 36 6.68 -1.13 -17.88
C VAL A 36 7.47 -0.60 -19.08
N PHE A 37 8.48 -1.36 -19.53
CA PHE A 37 9.35 -1.02 -20.66
C PHE A 37 9.12 -1.89 -21.90
N SER A 38 8.00 -2.62 -22.01
CA SER A 38 7.68 -3.33 -23.25
C SER A 38 6.94 -2.44 -24.24
N ASP A 39 7.14 -2.72 -25.54
CA ASP A 39 6.38 -2.11 -26.63
C ASP A 39 4.86 -2.42 -26.55
N ASN A 40 4.47 -3.40 -25.73
CA ASN A 40 3.07 -3.77 -25.45
C ASN A 40 2.54 -3.14 -24.16
N PHE A 41 3.10 -2.00 -23.73
CA PHE A 41 2.63 -1.28 -22.55
C PHE A 41 1.13 -0.96 -22.65
N ASN A 42 0.37 -1.44 -21.66
CA ASN A 42 -1.07 -1.24 -21.61
C ASN A 42 -1.43 -0.38 -20.40
N ILE A 43 -1.79 0.88 -20.66
CA ILE A 43 -2.15 1.86 -19.63
C ILE A 43 -3.38 1.44 -18.80
N ILE A 44 -4.28 0.63 -19.37
CA ILE A 44 -5.44 0.10 -18.66
C ILE A 44 -4.98 -0.91 -17.59
N LYS A 45 -4.03 -1.78 -17.92
CA LYS A 45 -3.46 -2.74 -16.95
C LYS A 45 -2.76 -2.01 -15.80
N LEU A 46 -1.96 -0.99 -16.11
CA LEU A 46 -1.33 -0.14 -15.09
C LEU A 46 -2.37 0.54 -14.18
N SER A 47 -3.45 1.06 -14.78
CA SER A 47 -4.52 1.74 -14.02
C SER A 47 -5.25 0.78 -13.08
N VAL A 48 -5.49 -0.45 -13.52
CA VAL A 48 -6.11 -1.50 -12.69
C VAL A 48 -5.19 -1.89 -11.53
N ASP A 49 -3.89 -2.07 -11.78
CA ASP A 49 -2.93 -2.39 -10.71
C ASP A 49 -2.81 -1.26 -9.68
N LEU A 50 -2.75 0.00 -10.13
CA LEU A 50 -2.81 1.16 -9.22
C LEU A 50 -4.10 1.19 -8.40
N LEU A 51 -5.24 0.84 -8.99
CA LEU A 51 -6.51 0.78 -8.29
C LEU A 51 -6.50 -0.32 -7.22
N ILE A 52 -6.00 -1.51 -7.56
CA ILE A 52 -5.85 -2.63 -6.62
C ILE A 52 -4.93 -2.23 -5.46
N TYR A 53 -3.80 -1.58 -5.76
CA TYR A 53 -2.89 -1.08 -4.76
C TYR A 53 -3.56 -0.09 -3.79
N VAL A 54 -4.34 0.87 -4.30
CA VAL A 54 -5.08 1.83 -3.45
C VAL A 54 -6.12 1.11 -2.58
N ILE A 55 -6.85 0.15 -3.13
CA ILE A 55 -7.84 -0.65 -2.41
C ILE A 55 -7.20 -1.44 -1.25
N ILE A 56 -5.95 -1.89 -1.40
CA ILE A 56 -5.18 -2.58 -0.36
C ILE A 56 -4.57 -1.58 0.63
N PHE A 57 -4.02 -0.48 0.14
CA PHE A 57 -3.30 0.51 0.94
C PHE A 57 -4.20 1.20 1.96
N VAL A 58 -5.39 1.66 1.55
CA VAL A 58 -6.33 2.38 2.42
C VAL A 58 -6.69 1.58 3.69
N PRO A 59 -7.21 0.35 3.62
CA PRO A 59 -7.53 -0.43 4.81
C PRO A 59 -6.29 -0.80 5.63
N THR A 60 -5.15 -1.07 4.98
CA THR A 60 -3.88 -1.34 5.66
C THR A 60 -3.44 -0.16 6.52
N TYR A 61 -3.49 1.06 5.97
CA TYR A 61 -3.16 2.28 6.68
C TYR A 61 -4.08 2.50 7.89
N TYR A 62 -5.39 2.38 7.70
CA TYR A 62 -6.36 2.53 8.80
C TYR A 62 -6.16 1.48 9.90
N LEU A 63 -5.84 0.24 9.52
CA LEU A 63 -5.59 -0.84 10.48
C LEU A 63 -4.34 -0.56 11.32
N ILE A 64 -3.24 -0.11 10.71
CA ILE A 64 -2.00 0.23 11.43
C ILE A 64 -2.23 1.43 12.36
N VAL A 65 -2.90 2.48 11.88
CA VAL A 65 -3.27 3.63 12.72
C VAL A 65 -4.12 3.19 13.91
N TYR A 66 -5.10 2.31 13.68
CA TYR A 66 -5.94 1.76 14.73
C TYR A 66 -5.14 0.98 15.77
N ILE A 67 -4.24 0.08 15.34
CA ILE A 67 -3.40 -0.72 16.23
C ILE A 67 -2.52 0.18 17.10
N ILE A 68 -1.82 1.15 16.50
CA ILE A 68 -0.94 2.08 17.22
C ILE A 68 -1.73 2.89 18.25
N ASN A 69 -2.90 3.40 17.87
CA ASN A 69 -3.73 4.19 18.77
C ASN A 69 -4.30 3.33 19.91
N LYS A 70 -4.62 2.07 19.64
CA LYS A 70 -5.07 1.12 20.67
C LYS A 70 -3.95 0.78 21.66
N SER A 71 -2.72 0.58 21.19
CA SER A 71 -1.56 0.29 22.05
C SER A 71 -1.13 1.44 22.96
N ARG A 72 -1.65 2.66 22.73
CA ARG A 72 -1.35 3.84 23.55
C ARG A 72 -2.38 4.09 24.68
N LYS A 73 -3.49 3.35 24.71
CA LYS A 73 -4.49 3.40 25.78
C LYS A 73 -4.26 2.26 26.77
#